data_AF-A0A1S9UJM5-F1
#
_entry.id   AF-A0A1S9UJM5-F1
#
_cell.length_a   1.000
_cell.length_b   1.000
_cell.length_c   1.000
_cell.angle_alpha   90.00
_cell.angle_beta   90.00
_cell.angle_gamma   90.00
#
_symmetry.space_group_name_H-M   'P 1'
#
loop_
_entity.id
_entity.type
_entity.pdbx_description
1 polymer ?
#
loop_
_entity_poly.entity_id
_entity_poly.type
_entity_poly.pdbx_seq_one_letter_code
_entity_poly.pdbx_strand_id
1 'polypeptide(L)'
;LDTQQKQYNGISIMLLNTFKTCLYNLFNSNLGEMHIRDLIDEYVSNEKVIECLHNEGSMDYFSREYLDAIKYKNIEYLYVLGEKMYRKGKFKRGIKNIIAKIPVI
;
A
#
# COMPACT_ATOMS: atom_id res chain seq x y z
N LEU A 1 -28.14 2.51 -10.87
CA LEU A 1 -27.45 3.45 -9.96
C LEU A 1 -26.70 2.70 -8.86
N ASP A 2 -27.37 1.92 -8.01
CA ASP A 2 -26.71 1.17 -6.92
C ASP A 2 -25.59 0.22 -7.38
N THR A 3 -25.79 -0.51 -8.49
CA THR A 3 -24.77 -1.43 -9.03
C THR A 3 -23.52 -0.73 -9.56
N GLN A 4 -23.66 0.44 -10.21
CA GLN A 4 -22.53 1.20 -10.75
C GLN A 4 -21.69 1.82 -9.64
N GLN A 5 -22.34 2.37 -8.60
CA GLN A 5 -21.64 2.90 -7.43
C GLN A 5 -20.86 1.79 -6.72
N LYS A 6 -21.47 0.61 -6.54
CA LYS A 6 -20.80 -0.56 -5.95
C LYS A 6 -19.58 -1.00 -6.76
N GLN A 7 -19.69 -1.04 -8.09
CA GLN A 7 -18.56 -1.35 -8.96
C GLN A 7 -17.44 -0.31 -8.83
N TYR A 8 -17.78 0.97 -8.85
CA TYR A 8 -16.81 2.05 -8.70
C TYR A 8 -16.11 2.02 -7.34
N ASN A 9 -16.85 1.77 -6.25
CA ASN A 9 -16.27 1.54 -4.92
C ASN A 9 -15.25 0.40 -4.94
N GLY A 10 -15.60 -0.74 -5.55
CA GLY A 10 -14.70 -1.87 -5.69
C GLY A 10 -13.42 -1.51 -6.45
N ILE A 11 -13.55 -0.76 -7.55
CA ILE A 11 -12.40 -0.30 -8.35
C ILE A 11 -11.50 0.63 -7.54
N SER A 12 -12.06 1.61 -6.83
CA SER A 12 -11.28 2.54 -6.01
C SER A 12 -10.53 1.82 -4.88
N ILE A 13 -11.19 0.86 -4.22
CA ILE A 13 -10.56 0.03 -3.19
C ILE A 13 -9.42 -0.81 -3.76
N MET A 14 -9.61 -1.43 -4.93
CA MET A 14 -8.57 -2.21 -5.59
C MET A 14 -7.37 -1.34 -5.96
N LEU A 15 -7.58 -0.13 -6.48
CA LEU A 15 -6.51 0.79 -6.86
C LEU A 15 -5.70 1.23 -5.63
N LEU A 16 -6.37 1.60 -4.54
CA LEU A 16 -5.68 2.00 -3.30
C LEU A 16 -4.96 0.83 -2.60
N ASN A 17 -5.47 -0.40 -2.71
CA ASN A 17 -4.73 -1.59 -2.26
C ASN A 17 -3.54 -1.92 -3.18
N THR A 18 -3.68 -1.69 -4.49
CA THR A 18 -2.58 -1.82 -5.45
C THR A 18 -1.48 -0.82 -5.12
N PHE A 19 -1.83 0.42 -4.76
CA PHE A 19 -0.88 1.40 -4.29
C PHE A 19 -0.11 0.93 -3.03
N LYS A 20 -0.77 0.34 -2.01
CA LYS A 20 -0.06 -0.29 -0.88
C LYS A 20 0.92 -1.38 -1.32
N THR A 21 0.55 -2.15 -2.34
CA THR A 21 1.42 -3.20 -2.90
C THR A 21 2.63 -2.58 -3.60
N CYS A 22 2.47 -1.47 -4.33
CA CYS A 22 3.57 -0.71 -4.89
C CYS A 22 4.52 -0.22 -3.80
N LEU A 23 4.02 0.37 -2.71
CA LEU A 23 4.84 0.80 -1.57
C LEU A 23 5.68 -0.35 -1.00
N TYR A 24 5.08 -1.52 -0.80
CA TYR A 24 5.80 -2.72 -0.37
C TYR A 24 6.88 -3.17 -1.37
N ASN A 25 6.57 -3.12 -2.66
CA ASN A 25 7.48 -3.57 -3.72
C ASN A 25 8.70 -2.67 -3.88
N LEU A 26 8.59 -1.37 -3.57
CA LEU A 26 9.74 -0.46 -3.56
C LEU A 26 10.86 -0.99 -2.63
N PHE A 27 10.51 -1.62 -1.50
CA PHE A 27 11.49 -2.19 -0.56
C PHE A 27 11.96 -3.62 -0.92
N ASN A 28 11.31 -4.28 -1.89
CA ASN A 28 11.86 -5.51 -2.49
C ASN A 28 12.89 -5.22 -3.59
N SER A 29 13.06 -3.96 -4.00
CA SER A 29 14.03 -3.55 -5.01
C SER A 29 15.41 -3.27 -4.41
N ASN A 30 16.39 -2.94 -5.26
CA ASN A 30 17.72 -2.47 -4.85
C ASN A 30 17.83 -0.92 -4.86
N LEU A 31 16.69 -0.22 -4.82
CA LEU A 31 16.65 1.24 -4.89
C LEU A 31 17.13 1.88 -3.57
N GLY A 32 17.80 3.02 -3.70
CA GLY A 32 18.17 3.86 -2.55
C GLY A 32 16.96 4.62 -1.98
N GLU A 33 17.09 5.06 -0.73
CA GLU A 33 16.01 5.77 -0.01
C GLU A 33 15.46 6.98 -0.77
N MET A 34 16.35 7.84 -1.29
CA MET A 34 15.95 9.04 -2.04
C MET A 34 15.07 8.67 -3.24
N HIS A 35 15.47 7.66 -4.01
CA HIS A 35 14.73 7.22 -5.19
C HIS A 35 13.38 6.56 -4.84
N ILE A 36 13.31 5.83 -3.72
CA ILE A 36 12.02 5.32 -3.22
C ILE A 36 11.07 6.48 -2.90
N ARG A 37 11.56 7.54 -2.24
CA ARG A 37 10.76 8.72 -1.89
C ARG A 37 10.27 9.46 -3.14
N ASP A 38 11.13 9.61 -4.15
CA ASP A 38 10.77 10.22 -5.44
C ASP A 38 9.63 9.44 -6.13
N LEU A 39 9.72 8.10 -6.17
CA LEU A 39 8.66 7.26 -6.73
C LEU A 39 7.35 7.35 -5.94
N ILE A 40 7.43 7.46 -4.61
CA ILE A 40 6.23 7.68 -3.78
C ILE A 40 5.57 9.01 -4.14
N ASP A 41 6.34 10.09 -4.30
CA ASP A 41 5.80 11.40 -4.72
C ASP A 41 5.15 11.33 -6.11
N GLU A 42 5.77 10.62 -7.05
CA GLU A 42 5.19 10.36 -8.37
C GLU A 42 3.84 9.62 -8.25
N TYR A 43 3.77 8.55 -7.47
CA TYR A 43 2.57 7.74 -7.32
C TYR A 43 1.41 8.50 -6.69
N VAL A 44 1.65 9.32 -5.66
CA VAL A 44 0.60 10.13 -5.03
C VAL A 44 0.19 11.34 -5.86
N SER A 45 0.97 11.68 -6.89
CA SER A 45 0.61 12.69 -7.89
C SER A 45 -0.26 12.13 -9.01
N ASN A 46 -0.48 10.81 -9.06
CA ASN A 46 -1.29 10.19 -10.09
C ASN A 46 -2.78 10.54 -9.90
N GLU A 47 -3.40 11.12 -10.92
CA GLU A 47 -4.80 11.55 -10.88
C GLU A 47 -5.77 10.43 -10.49
N LYS A 48 -5.52 9.19 -10.91
CA LYS A 48 -6.38 8.04 -10.57
C LYS A 48 -6.27 7.65 -9.11
N VAL A 49 -5.10 7.82 -8.50
CA VAL A 49 -4.93 7.63 -7.05
C VAL A 49 -5.70 8.72 -6.30
N ILE A 50 -5.59 9.98 -6.72
CA ILE A 50 -6.26 11.12 -6.10
C ILE A 50 -7.79 10.98 -6.21
N GLU A 51 -8.31 10.61 -7.40
CA GLU A 51 -9.74 10.39 -7.66
C GLU A 51 -10.33 9.38 -6.67
N CYS A 52 -9.59 8.31 -6.36
CA CYS A 52 -10.03 7.26 -5.44
C CYS A 52 -10.18 7.73 -3.99
N LEU A 53 -9.58 8.86 -3.58
CA LEU A 53 -9.71 9.40 -2.23
C LEU A 53 -11.09 10.01 -1.95
N HIS A 54 -11.81 10.39 -3.00
CA HIS A 54 -13.14 10.98 -2.92
C HIS A 54 -14.27 9.94 -3.00
N ASN A 55 -13.93 8.67 -3.22
CA ASN A 55 -14.90 7.57 -3.27
C ASN A 55 -15.38 7.19 -1.86
N GLU A 56 -16.70 7.09 -1.67
CA GLU A 56 -17.30 6.70 -0.38
C GLU A 56 -16.82 5.32 0.12
N GLY A 57 -16.73 4.34 -0.78
CA GLY A 57 -16.20 3.02 -0.45
C GLY A 57 -14.75 3.06 0.03
N SER A 58 -13.92 3.92 -0.55
CA SER A 58 -12.55 4.14 -0.06
C SER A 58 -12.53 4.79 1.32
N MET A 59 -13.38 5.79 1.56
CA MET A 59 -13.48 6.49 2.85
C MET A 59 -13.95 5.57 3.98
N ASP A 60 -14.83 4.62 3.68
CA ASP A 60 -15.31 3.63 4.63
C ASP A 60 -14.32 2.48 4.86
N TYR A 61 -13.58 2.08 3.81
CA TYR A 61 -12.69 0.93 3.86
C TYR A 61 -11.31 1.23 4.45
N PHE A 62 -10.77 2.43 4.21
CA PHE A 62 -9.41 2.79 4.64
C PHE A 62 -9.41 3.75 5.82
N SER A 63 -8.37 3.64 6.65
CA SER A 63 -8.09 4.57 7.73
C SER A 63 -7.86 5.99 7.20
N ARG A 64 -8.36 7.00 7.93
CA ARG A 64 -8.13 8.41 7.59
C ARG A 64 -6.65 8.74 7.47
N GLU A 65 -5.80 8.22 8.36
CA GLU A 65 -4.35 8.49 8.30
C GLU A 65 -3.72 8.07 6.97
N TYR A 66 -4.19 6.96 6.39
CA TYR A 66 -3.71 6.50 5.09
C TYR A 66 -4.20 7.39 3.94
N LEU A 67 -5.49 7.75 3.94
CA LEU A 67 -6.06 8.62 2.91
C LEU A 67 -5.46 10.03 2.96
N ASP A 68 -5.31 10.59 4.16
CA ASP A 68 -4.67 11.90 4.38
C ASP A 68 -3.20 11.88 3.98
N ALA A 69 -2.48 10.79 4.24
CA ALA A 69 -1.09 10.67 3.81
C ALA A 69 -0.95 10.73 2.28
N ILE A 70 -1.90 10.16 1.53
CA ILE A 70 -1.92 10.30 0.07
C ILE A 70 -2.30 11.73 -0.32
N LYS A 71 -3.41 12.24 0.23
CA LYS A 71 -3.97 13.56 -0.11
C LYS A 71 -2.98 14.71 0.11
N TYR A 72 -2.27 14.68 1.22
CA TYR A 72 -1.32 15.73 1.61
C TYR A 72 0.12 15.35 1.31
N LYS A 73 0.35 14.32 0.47
CA LYS A 73 1.68 13.85 0.07
C LYS A 73 2.63 13.67 1.25
N ASN A 74 2.16 13.02 2.31
CA ASN A 74 3.01 12.65 3.45
C ASN A 74 3.93 11.49 3.05
N ILE A 75 4.99 11.82 2.31
CA ILE A 75 5.95 10.86 1.76
C ILE A 75 6.60 10.04 2.87
N GLU A 76 6.89 10.65 4.02
CA GLU A 76 7.48 9.98 5.17
C GLU A 76 6.56 8.88 5.72
N TYR A 77 5.29 9.18 5.93
CA TYR A 77 4.33 8.19 6.40
C TYR A 77 4.23 7.00 5.43
N LEU A 78 4.14 7.28 4.13
CA LEU A 78 3.99 6.26 3.08
C LEU A 78 5.26 5.41 2.91
N TYR A 79 6.43 6.03 3.05
CA TYR A 79 7.72 5.35 3.09
C TYR A 79 7.77 4.37 4.27
N VAL A 80 7.49 4.85 5.48
CA VAL A 80 7.49 4.04 6.71
C VAL A 80 6.44 2.92 6.64
N LEU A 81 5.28 3.17 6.04
CA LEU A 81 4.25 2.17 5.81
C LEU A 81 4.77 1.03 4.92
N GLY A 82 5.36 1.36 3.77
CA GLY A 82 5.94 0.37 2.85
C GLY A 82 7.05 -0.44 3.52
N GLU A 83 7.94 0.23 4.26
CA GLU A 83 9.04 -0.41 4.98
C GLU A 83 8.53 -1.39 6.05
N LYS A 84 7.54 -0.98 6.86
CA LYS A 84 6.91 -1.83 7.88
C LYS A 84 6.25 -3.05 7.25
N MET A 85 5.52 -2.88 6.15
CA MET A 85 4.92 -3.99 5.40
C MET A 85 5.99 -4.97 4.92
N TYR A 86 7.10 -4.47 4.37
CA TYR A 86 8.22 -5.27 3.91
C TYR A 86 8.89 -6.07 5.03
N ARG A 87 9.26 -5.40 6.13
CA ARG A 87 9.89 -6.04 7.30
C ARG A 87 8.98 -7.13 7.89
N LYS A 88 7.67 -6.86 8.02
CA LYS A 88 6.68 -7.85 8.49
C LYS A 88 6.59 -9.06 7.53
N GLY A 89 6.63 -8.82 6.22
CA GLY A 89 6.63 -9.88 5.21
C GLY A 89 7.90 -10.73 5.21
N LYS A 90 9.08 -10.13 5.41
CA LYS A 90 10.34 -10.85 5.60
C LYS A 90 10.33 -11.73 6.86
N PHE A 91 9.85 -11.18 7.98
CA PHE A 91 9.75 -11.92 9.24
C PHE A 91 8.87 -13.18 9.11
N LYS A 92 7.69 -13.06 8.49
CA LYS A 92 6.80 -14.21 8.23
C LYS A 92 7.48 -15.30 7.38
N ARG A 93 8.25 -14.92 6.35
CA ARG A 93 9.01 -15.86 5.51
C ARG A 93 10.11 -16.56 6.30
N GLY A 94 10.82 -15.83 7.16
CA GLY A 94 11.84 -16.39 8.05
C GLY A 94 11.29 -17.45 9.00
N ILE A 95 10.17 -17.18 9.68
CA ILE A 95 9.53 -18.15 10.58
C ILE A 95 9.04 -19.39 9.81
N LYS A 96 8.41 -19.21 8.64
CA LYS A 96 7.95 -20.34 7.81
C LYS A 96 9.10 -21.28 7.46
N ASN A 97 10.28 -20.74 7.17
CA ASN A 97 11.48 -21.54 6.86
C ASN A 97 12.04 -22.29 8.09
N ILE A 98 11.81 -21.79 9.30
CA ILE A 98 12.19 -22.49 10.54
C ILE A 98 11.23 -23.65 10.79
N ILE A 99 9.91 -23.41 10.76
CA ILE A 99 8.89 -24.44 11.00
C ILE A 99 8.98 -25.57 9.97
N ALA A 100 9.21 -25.25 8.68
CA ALA A 100 9.38 -26.26 7.63
C ALA A 100 10.63 -27.14 7.82
N LYS A 101 11.58 -26.74 8.67
CA LYS A 101 12.80 -27.48 8.98
C LYS A 101 12.71 -28.24 10.31
N ILE A 102 11.60 -28.11 11.05
CA ILE A 102 11.34 -28.93 12.24
C ILE A 102 10.82 -30.28 11.72
N PRO A 103 11.56 -31.39 11.89
CA PRO A 103 11.04 -32.70 11.55
C PRO A 103 9.80 -32.98 12.40
N VAL A 104 8.73 -33.45 11.74
CA VAL A 104 7.55 -33.95 12.44
C VAL A 104 8.01 -35.21 13.19
N ILE A 105 8.07 -35.12 14.53
CA ILE A 105 8.27 -36.27 15.43
C ILE A 105 6.92 -36.91 15.69
#